data_AF-A0AAE0D385-F1
#
_entry.id   AF-A0AAE0D385-F1
#
_cell.length_a   1.000
_cell.length_b   1.000
_cell.length_c   1.000
_cell.angle_alpha   90.00
_cell.angle_beta   90.00
_cell.angle_gamma   90.00
#
_symmetry.space_group_name_H-M   'P 1'
#
loop_
_entity.id
_entity.type
_entity.pdbx_description
1 polymer ?
#
loop_
_entity_poly.entity_id
_entity_poly.type
_entity_poly.pdbx_seq_one_letter_code
_entity_poly.pdbx_strand_id
1 'polypeptide(L)'
;MDVSSTAATTITIFERLEKLFQIIKDIKDLPNAIQRVGESFPIVLDVVKIARDEPNNTEFSGSGYVIGFLKICNTQAKGIGYTFNAIKNAMEHRSEDRNWSTFVDIYREKVRKAGKVEALMEQILQKLRNLAVRNIFKSHAEALPAIERMTEAIKAINDAEPPLTDSDINDSAAT
;
A
#
# COMPACT_ATOMS: atom_id res chain seq x y z
N MET A 1 -16.33 14.34 9.42
CA MET A 1 -15.72 13.60 8.29
C MET A 1 -16.58 12.38 8.07
N ASP A 2 -17.09 12.21 6.87
CA ASP A 2 -17.97 11.12 6.44
C ASP A 2 -17.18 10.09 5.59
N VAL A 3 -17.85 9.01 5.17
CA VAL A 3 -17.23 7.95 4.37
C VAL A 3 -16.69 8.49 3.04
N SER A 4 -17.46 9.33 2.35
CA SER A 4 -17.10 9.86 1.03
C SER A 4 -15.87 10.76 1.11
N SER A 5 -15.84 11.71 2.05
CA SER A 5 -14.67 12.58 2.26
C SER A 5 -13.42 11.81 2.73
N THR A 6 -13.59 10.77 3.55
CA THR A 6 -12.48 9.90 3.96
C THR A 6 -11.95 9.09 2.79
N ALA A 7 -12.83 8.52 1.97
CA ALA A 7 -12.46 7.74 0.78
C ALA A 7 -11.79 8.60 -0.30
N ALA A 8 -12.26 9.84 -0.51
CA ALA A 8 -11.59 10.80 -1.39
C ALA A 8 -10.16 11.10 -0.93
N THR A 9 -9.95 11.25 0.38
CA THR A 9 -8.60 11.43 0.94
C THR A 9 -7.73 10.20 0.67
N THR A 10 -8.28 8.99 0.84
CA THR A 10 -7.58 7.74 0.54
C THR A 10 -7.19 7.65 -0.94
N ILE A 11 -8.12 7.94 -1.86
CA ILE A 11 -7.86 7.97 -3.30
C ILE A 11 -6.69 8.89 -3.63
N THR A 12 -6.71 10.14 -3.15
CA THR A 12 -5.63 11.10 -3.38
C THR A 12 -4.27 10.59 -2.91
N ILE A 13 -4.22 9.88 -1.77
CA ILE A 13 -2.97 9.29 -1.27
C ILE A 13 -2.47 8.20 -2.23
N PHE A 14 -3.35 7.29 -2.67
CA PHE A 14 -2.96 6.20 -3.56
C PHE A 14 -2.59 6.67 -4.97
N GLU A 15 -3.28 7.67 -5.52
CA GLU A 15 -2.87 8.30 -6.79
C GLU A 15 -1.47 8.94 -6.69
N ARG A 16 -1.13 9.51 -5.53
CA ARG A 16 0.22 10.01 -5.27
C ARG A 16 1.23 8.88 -5.15
N LEU A 17 0.88 7.78 -4.48
CA LEU A 17 1.75 6.60 -4.36
C LEU A 17 2.01 5.96 -5.72
N GLU A 18 1.00 5.86 -6.57
CA GLU A 18 1.14 5.36 -7.93
C GLU A 18 2.14 6.21 -8.71
N LYS A 19 2.01 7.55 -8.68
CA LYS A 19 2.99 8.46 -9.30
C LYS A 19 4.40 8.30 -8.74
N LEU A 20 4.55 8.11 -7.42
CA LEU A 20 5.85 7.83 -6.80
C LEU A 20 6.42 6.50 -7.28
N PHE A 21 5.59 5.46 -7.38
CA PHE A 21 6.02 4.16 -7.87
C PHE A 21 6.44 4.20 -9.34
N GLN A 22 5.72 4.94 -10.18
CA GLN A 22 6.13 5.15 -11.57
C GLN A 22 7.52 5.78 -11.73
N ILE A 23 8.02 6.49 -10.70
CA ILE A 23 9.38 7.05 -10.69
C ILE A 23 10.40 6.00 -10.24
N ILE A 24 10.10 5.24 -9.19
CA ILE A 24 11.07 4.29 -8.60
C ILE A 24 11.07 2.92 -9.27
N LYS A 25 10.04 2.56 -10.05
CA LYS A 25 9.94 1.26 -10.74
C LYS A 25 11.08 1.02 -11.75
N ASP A 26 11.71 2.11 -12.22
CA ASP A 26 12.81 2.07 -13.18
C ASP A 26 14.17 1.82 -12.51
N ILE A 27 14.21 1.63 -11.18
CA ILE A 27 15.41 1.19 -10.46
C ILE A 27 15.76 -0.23 -10.94
N LYS A 28 16.99 -0.40 -11.40
CA LYS A 28 17.53 -1.69 -11.81
C LYS A 28 17.60 -2.61 -10.60
N ASP A 29 17.19 -3.86 -10.80
CA ASP A 29 17.16 -4.90 -9.76
C ASP A 29 16.24 -4.55 -8.57
N LEU A 30 15.20 -3.73 -8.80
CA LEU A 30 14.20 -3.41 -7.79
C LEU A 30 13.55 -4.71 -7.27
N PRO A 31 13.56 -4.96 -5.94
CA PRO A 31 13.01 -6.17 -5.36
C PRO A 31 11.57 -6.43 -5.79
N ASN A 32 11.29 -7.69 -6.12
CA ASN A 32 9.97 -8.12 -6.57
C ASN A 32 8.88 -7.75 -5.54
N ALA A 33 9.13 -7.89 -4.24
CA ALA A 33 8.16 -7.48 -3.20
C ALA A 33 7.75 -6.00 -3.31
N ILE A 34 8.67 -5.10 -3.67
CA ILE A 34 8.36 -3.67 -3.89
C ILE A 34 7.57 -3.49 -5.20
N GLN A 35 7.85 -4.28 -6.24
CA GLN A 35 7.06 -4.29 -7.46
C GLN A 35 5.61 -4.70 -7.18
N ARG A 36 5.40 -5.77 -6.39
CA ARG A 36 4.06 -6.25 -6.00
C ARG A 36 3.27 -5.20 -5.20
N VAL A 37 3.94 -4.40 -4.38
CA VAL A 37 3.32 -3.26 -3.70
C VAL A 37 2.77 -2.25 -4.72
N GLY A 38 3.55 -1.89 -5.74
CA GLY A 38 3.12 -0.96 -6.79
C GLY A 38 1.97 -1.50 -7.63
N GLU A 39 2.02 -2.78 -8.01
CA GLU A 39 0.95 -3.48 -8.74
C GLU A 39 -0.37 -3.54 -7.97
N SER A 40 -0.31 -3.41 -6.64
CA SER A 40 -1.49 -3.45 -5.77
C SER A 40 -2.24 -2.11 -5.68
N PHE A 41 -1.63 -0.99 -6.08
CA PHE A 41 -2.28 0.34 -5.97
C PHE A 41 -3.58 0.47 -6.75
N PRO A 42 -3.69 0.02 -8.02
CA PRO A 42 -4.94 0.06 -8.76
C PRO A 42 -6.05 -0.76 -8.09
N ILE A 43 -5.71 -1.90 -7.49
CA ILE A 43 -6.66 -2.76 -6.77
C ILE A 43 -7.26 -2.00 -5.58
N VAL A 44 -6.41 -1.30 -4.81
CA VAL A 44 -6.87 -0.46 -3.70
C VAL A 44 -7.76 0.68 -4.18
N LEU A 45 -7.35 1.38 -5.25
CA LEU A 45 -8.11 2.49 -5.81
C LEU A 45 -9.52 2.08 -6.24
N ASP A 46 -9.66 0.93 -6.90
CA ASP A 46 -10.96 0.40 -7.34
C ASP A 46 -11.91 0.20 -6.16
N VAL A 47 -11.43 -0.47 -5.10
CA VAL A 47 -12.27 -0.78 -3.92
C VAL A 47 -12.66 0.48 -3.16
N VAL A 48 -11.73 1.43 -3.02
CA VAL A 48 -11.99 2.68 -2.30
C VAL A 48 -12.97 3.58 -3.08
N LYS A 49 -12.93 3.58 -4.42
CA LYS A 49 -13.91 4.31 -5.25
C LYS A 49 -15.33 3.81 -5.02
N ILE A 50 -15.52 2.50 -4.89
CA ILE A 50 -16.82 1.91 -4.57
C ILE A 50 -17.33 2.41 -3.22
N ALA A 51 -16.47 2.42 -2.19
CA ALA A 51 -16.83 2.95 -0.88
C ALA A 51 -17.16 4.46 -0.90
N ARG A 52 -16.56 5.24 -1.81
CA ARG A 52 -16.85 6.67 -1.99
C ARG A 52 -18.21 6.92 -2.64
N ASP A 53 -18.52 6.15 -3.69
CA ASP A 53 -19.65 6.37 -4.59
C ASP A 53 -20.94 5.74 -4.05
N GLU A 54 -20.81 4.70 -3.24
CA GLU A 54 -21.95 3.99 -2.64
C GLU A 54 -21.92 3.97 -1.09
N PRO A 55 -21.76 5.13 -0.42
CA PRO A 55 -21.57 5.18 1.03
C PRO A 55 -22.78 4.66 1.82
N ASN A 56 -23.97 4.65 1.20
CA ASN A 56 -25.24 4.27 1.81
C ASN A 56 -25.56 2.77 1.71
N ASN A 57 -24.84 1.98 0.91
CA ASN A 57 -25.00 0.51 0.88
C ASN A 57 -24.48 -0.17 2.16
N THR A 58 -24.02 0.63 3.13
CA THR A 58 -23.45 0.20 4.39
C THR A 58 -24.49 0.05 5.51
N GLU A 59 -25.78 -0.14 5.18
CA GLU A 59 -26.88 -0.35 6.15
C GLU A 59 -26.55 -1.46 7.17
N PHE A 60 -25.69 -2.40 6.81
CA PHE A 60 -25.05 -3.31 7.77
C PHE A 60 -23.77 -2.68 8.35
N SER A 61 -23.89 -2.10 9.55
CA SER A 61 -22.79 -1.79 10.50
C SER A 61 -21.88 -0.59 10.20
N GLY A 62 -22.47 0.61 10.16
CA GLY A 62 -21.86 1.83 10.71
C GLY A 62 -20.77 2.48 9.85
N SER A 63 -21.12 3.63 9.27
CA SER A 63 -20.18 4.56 8.62
C SER A 63 -18.88 4.79 9.41
N GLY A 64 -18.94 4.78 10.75
CA GLY A 64 -17.76 4.87 11.63
C GLY A 64 -16.75 3.74 11.47
N TYR A 65 -17.20 2.50 11.22
CA TYR A 65 -16.33 1.35 10.96
C TYR A 65 -15.56 1.58 9.65
N VAL A 66 -16.26 1.86 8.55
CA VAL A 66 -15.66 2.13 7.23
C VAL A 66 -14.66 3.28 7.30
N ILE A 67 -15.03 4.38 7.96
CA ILE A 67 -14.13 5.52 8.21
C ILE A 67 -12.88 5.07 8.97
N GLY A 68 -13.03 4.22 10.00
CA GLY A 68 -11.92 3.65 10.75
C GLY A 68 -10.95 2.86 9.86
N PHE A 69 -11.47 2.00 8.99
CA PHE A 69 -10.65 1.23 8.05
C PHE A 69 -9.91 2.13 7.07
N LEU A 70 -10.60 3.09 6.45
CA LEU A 70 -9.99 4.02 5.50
C LEU A 70 -8.92 4.89 6.17
N LYS A 71 -9.13 5.31 7.43
CA LYS A 71 -8.10 6.02 8.22
C LYS A 71 -6.86 5.15 8.46
N ILE A 72 -7.04 3.88 8.79
CA ILE A 72 -5.90 2.96 8.95
C ILE A 72 -5.16 2.78 7.63
N CYS A 73 -5.89 2.59 6.52
CA CYS A 73 -5.29 2.52 5.18
C CYS A 73 -4.49 3.79 4.88
N ASN A 74 -5.01 4.97 5.21
CA ASN A 74 -4.31 6.24 5.03
C ASN A 74 -3.01 6.31 5.83
N THR A 75 -3.01 5.84 7.08
CA THR A 75 -1.81 5.79 7.91
C THR A 75 -0.75 4.85 7.32
N GLN A 76 -1.15 3.65 6.91
CA GLN A 76 -0.24 2.67 6.30
C GLN A 76 0.31 3.17 4.95
N ALA A 77 -0.55 3.73 4.11
CA ALA A 77 -0.19 4.30 2.82
C ALA A 77 0.79 5.48 2.96
N LYS A 78 0.65 6.31 4.00
CA LYS A 78 1.64 7.34 4.33
C LYS A 78 3.00 6.75 4.70
N GLY A 79 3.04 5.60 5.36
CA GLY A 79 4.29 4.87 5.62
C GLY A 79 4.98 4.41 4.34
N ILE A 80 4.23 3.85 3.39
CA ILE A 80 4.74 3.51 2.05
C ILE A 80 5.28 4.77 1.34
N GLY A 81 4.50 5.86 1.37
CA GLY A 81 4.88 7.12 0.75
C GLY A 81 6.13 7.74 1.36
N TYR A 82 6.32 7.62 2.68
CA TYR A 82 7.53 8.08 3.37
C TYR A 82 8.78 7.38 2.81
N THR A 83 8.73 6.06 2.67
CA THR A 83 9.83 5.26 2.12
C THR A 83 10.06 5.56 0.64
N PHE A 84 9.01 5.53 -0.20
CA PHE A 84 9.14 5.76 -1.64
C PHE A 84 9.62 7.16 -1.97
N ASN A 85 9.18 8.18 -1.21
CA ASN A 85 9.63 9.55 -1.41
C ASN A 85 11.11 9.73 -1.03
N ALA A 86 11.61 9.00 -0.02
CA ALA A 86 13.03 9.03 0.31
C ALA A 86 13.90 8.44 -0.80
N ILE A 87 13.45 7.33 -1.41
CA ILE A 87 14.13 6.71 -2.56
C ILE A 87 14.10 7.67 -3.76
N LYS A 88 12.93 8.21 -4.11
CA LYS A 88 12.79 9.24 -5.16
C LYS A 88 13.77 10.39 -4.96
N ASN A 89 13.79 10.98 -3.77
CA ASN A 89 14.67 12.10 -3.47
C ASN A 89 16.14 11.70 -3.62
N ALA A 90 16.53 10.50 -3.20
CA ALA A 90 17.89 10.02 -3.40
C ALA A 90 18.26 9.85 -4.88
N MET A 91 17.33 9.42 -5.73
CA MET A 91 17.53 9.34 -7.19
C MET A 91 17.79 10.72 -7.82
N GLU A 92 17.15 11.78 -7.32
CA GLU A 92 17.36 13.16 -7.81
C GLU A 92 18.79 13.67 -7.50
N HIS A 93 19.43 13.14 -6.46
CA HIS A 93 20.77 13.56 -6.03
C HIS A 93 21.88 12.58 -6.49
N ARG A 94 21.52 11.38 -6.96
CA ARG A 94 22.44 10.32 -7.40
C ARG A 94 22.12 9.96 -8.84
N SER A 95 22.67 10.72 -9.78
CA SER A 95 22.23 10.71 -11.19
C SER A 95 22.73 9.52 -12.02
N GLU A 96 23.77 8.80 -11.59
CA GLU A 96 24.50 7.88 -12.49
C GLU A 96 24.28 6.39 -12.21
N ASP A 97 23.94 5.99 -10.99
CA ASP A 97 23.65 4.58 -10.66
C ASP A 97 22.26 4.43 -10.04
N ARG A 98 21.33 3.87 -10.84
CA ARG A 98 19.96 3.54 -10.43
C ARG A 98 19.83 2.07 -10.08
N ASN A 99 20.86 1.44 -9.52
CA ASN A 99 20.76 0.08 -8.98
C ASN A 99 20.10 0.07 -7.59
N TRP A 100 19.31 -0.96 -7.30
CA TRP A 100 18.71 -1.15 -5.98
C TRP A 100 19.71 -1.08 -4.83
N SER A 101 20.91 -1.65 -5.01
CA SER A 101 21.98 -1.65 -4.01
C SER A 101 22.34 -0.25 -3.51
N THR A 102 22.20 0.80 -4.35
CA THR A 102 22.43 2.19 -3.98
C THR A 102 21.40 2.75 -2.99
N PHE A 103 20.21 2.14 -2.93
CA PHE A 103 19.07 2.61 -2.14
C PHE A 103 18.75 1.72 -0.94
N VAL A 104 19.40 0.56 -0.80
CA VAL A 104 19.15 -0.41 0.29
C VAL A 104 19.24 0.26 1.67
N ASP A 105 20.27 1.07 1.92
CA ASP A 105 20.46 1.69 3.23
C ASP A 105 19.39 2.74 3.54
N ILE A 106 18.96 3.49 2.52
CA ILE A 106 17.85 4.44 2.65
C ILE A 106 16.57 3.68 2.95
N TYR A 107 16.28 2.62 2.19
CA TYR A 107 15.12 1.77 2.42
C TYR A 107 15.14 1.22 3.85
N ARG A 108 16.26 0.64 4.31
CA ARG A 108 16.47 0.12 5.67
C ARG A 108 16.14 1.17 6.73
N GLU A 109 16.71 2.37 6.61
CA GLU A 109 16.48 3.46 7.56
C GLU A 109 15.01 3.87 7.62
N LYS A 110 14.31 3.91 6.48
CA LYS A 110 12.90 4.29 6.44
C LYS A 110 11.97 3.19 6.94
N VAL A 111 12.21 1.92 6.60
CA VAL A 111 11.36 0.81 7.06
C VAL A 111 11.50 0.53 8.56
N ARG A 112 12.63 0.86 9.19
CA ARG A 112 12.75 0.88 10.66
C ARG A 112 11.73 1.80 11.33
N LYS A 113 11.43 2.94 10.69
CA LYS A 113 10.56 3.97 11.25
C LYS A 113 9.10 3.75 10.87
N ALA A 114 8.85 3.34 9.62
CA ALA A 114 7.51 3.26 9.05
C ALA A 114 6.94 1.84 8.95
N GLY A 115 7.78 0.82 9.10
CA GLY A 115 7.47 -0.57 8.74
C GLY A 115 7.83 -0.91 7.29
N LYS A 116 7.97 -2.21 7.02
CA LYS A 116 8.21 -2.76 5.68
C LYS A 116 7.05 -2.42 4.74
N VAL A 117 7.35 -1.94 3.53
CA VAL A 117 6.32 -1.46 2.58
C VAL A 117 5.39 -2.57 2.10
N GLU A 118 5.92 -3.78 1.96
CA GLU A 118 5.19 -5.00 1.63
C GLU A 118 4.21 -5.39 2.74
N ALA A 119 4.64 -5.34 4.01
CA ALA A 119 3.77 -5.62 5.15
C ALA A 119 2.68 -4.54 5.30
N LEU A 120 3.00 -3.28 5.04
CA LEU A 120 2.01 -2.19 5.05
C LEU A 120 0.94 -2.41 3.97
N MET A 121 1.34 -2.77 2.75
CA MET A 121 0.42 -3.06 1.65
C MET A 121 -0.43 -4.30 1.92
N GLU A 122 0.18 -5.37 2.41
CA GLU A 122 -0.53 -6.60 2.78
C GLU A 122 -1.67 -6.28 3.78
N GLN A 123 -1.37 -5.50 4.82
CA GLN A 123 -2.37 -5.09 5.81
C GLN A 123 -3.47 -4.21 5.21
N ILE A 124 -3.16 -3.34 4.25
CA ILE A 124 -4.15 -2.54 3.51
C ILE A 124 -5.09 -3.47 2.75
N LEU A 125 -4.54 -4.40 1.96
CA LEU A 125 -5.31 -5.34 1.14
C LEU A 125 -6.19 -6.25 2.01
N GLN A 126 -5.66 -6.77 3.11
CA GLN A 126 -6.44 -7.59 4.06
C GLN A 126 -7.62 -6.80 4.64
N LYS A 127 -7.41 -5.53 4.99
CA LYS A 127 -8.45 -4.64 5.52
C LYS A 127 -9.54 -4.37 4.50
N LEU A 128 -9.16 -4.03 3.27
CA LEU A 128 -10.11 -3.79 2.19
C LEU A 128 -10.86 -5.06 1.79
N ARG A 129 -10.20 -6.23 1.82
CA ARG A 129 -10.86 -7.52 1.61
C ARG A 129 -11.91 -7.79 2.69
N ASN A 130 -11.57 -7.56 3.96
CA ASN A 130 -12.52 -7.72 5.05
C ASN A 130 -13.70 -6.75 4.93
N LEU A 131 -13.45 -5.54 4.41
CA LEU A 131 -14.48 -4.56 4.13
C LEU A 131 -15.40 -5.00 2.98
N ALA A 132 -14.82 -5.55 1.90
CA ALA A 132 -15.55 -6.12 0.76
C ALA A 132 -16.47 -7.29 1.19
N VAL A 133 -15.98 -8.18 2.05
CA VAL A 133 -16.77 -9.29 2.62
C VAL A 133 -17.93 -8.78 3.50
N ARG A 134 -17.77 -7.62 4.13
CA ARG A 134 -18.77 -7.01 5.04
C ARG A 134 -19.73 -6.06 4.33
N ASN A 135 -19.93 -6.24 3.02
CA ASN A 135 -20.97 -5.59 2.20
C ASN A 135 -20.81 -4.07 1.98
N ILE A 136 -19.61 -3.57 1.63
CA ILE A 136 -19.57 -2.27 0.91
C ILE A 136 -20.11 -2.37 -0.53
N PHE A 137 -20.22 -3.59 -1.05
CA PHE A 137 -20.84 -3.91 -2.33
C PHE A 137 -22.32 -4.27 -2.12
N LYS A 138 -23.15 -4.09 -3.15
CA LYS A 138 -24.60 -4.42 -3.10
C LYS A 138 -24.85 -5.91 -2.91
N SER A 139 -23.92 -6.75 -3.37
CA SER A 139 -24.05 -8.19 -3.28
C SER A 139 -22.69 -8.87 -3.16
N HIS A 140 -22.70 -10.11 -2.67
CA HIS A 140 -21.50 -10.94 -2.66
C HIS A 140 -20.95 -11.20 -4.07
N ALA A 141 -21.82 -11.34 -5.07
CA ALA A 141 -21.42 -11.54 -6.47
C ALA A 141 -20.66 -10.31 -7.02
N GLU A 142 -21.04 -9.10 -6.64
CA GLU A 142 -20.30 -7.87 -6.99
C GLU A 142 -18.97 -7.75 -6.22
N ALA A 143 -18.92 -8.23 -4.98
CA ALA A 143 -17.72 -8.18 -4.16
C ALA A 143 -16.66 -9.21 -4.57
N LEU A 144 -17.08 -10.36 -5.11
CA LEU A 144 -16.23 -11.53 -5.32
C LEU A 144 -14.99 -11.23 -6.19
N PRO A 145 -15.10 -10.56 -7.35
CA PRO A 145 -13.91 -10.25 -8.16
C PRO A 145 -12.90 -9.34 -7.44
N ALA A 146 -13.37 -8.42 -6.59
CA ALA A 146 -12.48 -7.59 -5.80
C ALA A 146 -11.80 -8.39 -4.67
N ILE A 147 -12.53 -9.28 -4.02
CA ILE A 147 -12.02 -10.18 -2.98
C ILE A 147 -10.94 -11.11 -3.55
N GLU A 148 -11.16 -11.68 -4.73
CA GLU A 148 -10.21 -12.55 -5.43
C GLU A 148 -8.93 -11.79 -5.79
N ARG A 149 -9.06 -10.64 -6.48
CA ARG A 149 -7.89 -9.80 -6.83
C ARG A 149 -7.06 -9.40 -5.60
N MET A 150 -7.71 -9.01 -4.50
CA MET A 150 -6.99 -8.69 -3.26
C MET A 150 -6.32 -9.93 -2.64
N THR A 151 -6.95 -11.10 -2.73
CA THR A 151 -6.37 -12.35 -2.20
C THR A 151 -5.16 -12.78 -3.00
N GLU A 152 -5.22 -12.66 -4.33
CA GLU A 152 -4.09 -12.90 -5.23
C GLU A 152 -2.94 -11.92 -4.98
N ALA A 153 -3.25 -10.63 -4.81
CA ALA A 153 -2.24 -9.61 -4.50
C ALA A 153 -1.56 -9.86 -3.14
N ILE A 154 -2.31 -10.22 -2.10
CA ILE A 154 -1.75 -10.63 -0.80
C ILE A 154 -0.83 -11.83 -0.97
N LYS A 155 -1.25 -12.85 -1.72
CA LYS A 155 -0.43 -14.02 -1.99
C LYS A 155 0.86 -13.66 -2.73
N ALA A 156 0.76 -12.83 -3.78
CA ALA A 156 1.92 -12.39 -4.56
C ALA A 156 2.93 -11.60 -3.70
N ILE A 157 2.45 -10.80 -2.75
CA ILE A 157 3.30 -10.10 -1.78
C ILE A 157 4.00 -11.09 -0.85
N ASN A 158 3.25 -12.05 -0.30
CA ASN A 158 3.78 -13.00 0.69
C ASN A 158 4.73 -14.03 0.07
N ASP A 159 4.53 -14.39 -1.20
CA ASP A 159 5.40 -15.30 -1.95
C ASP A 159 6.67 -14.58 -2.47
N ALA A 160 6.70 -13.25 -2.48
CA ALA A 160 7.86 -12.48 -2.92
C ALA A 160 8.93 -12.42 -1.84
N GLU A 161 10.19 -12.62 -2.24
CA GLU A 161 11.32 -12.44 -1.32
C GLU A 161 11.37 -10.99 -0.81
N PRO A 162 11.40 -10.77 0.52
CA PRO A 162 11.41 -9.43 1.08
C PRO A 162 12.74 -8.73 0.76
N PRO A 163 12.74 -7.40 0.58
CA PRO A 163 13.98 -6.67 0.28
C PRO A 163 15.01 -6.77 1.41
N LEU A 164 14.53 -6.95 2.65
CA LEU A 164 15.32 -7.06 3.87
C LEU A 164 14.65 -8.03 4.85
N THR A 165 15.46 -8.86 5.51
CA THR A 165 15.02 -9.68 6.63
C THR A 165 14.83 -8.82 7.89
N ASP A 166 14.18 -9.37 8.92
CA ASP A 166 14.03 -8.65 10.19
C ASP A 166 15.37 -8.43 10.90
N SER A 167 16.33 -9.34 10.73
CA SER A 167 17.70 -9.15 11.23
C SER A 167 18.42 -8.02 10.50
N ASP A 168 18.31 -7.93 9.17
CA ASP A 168 18.93 -6.84 8.40
C ASP A 168 18.42 -5.47 8.88
N ILE A 169 17.15 -5.40 9.26
CA ILE A 169 16.55 -4.20 9.81
C ILE A 169 17.09 -3.93 11.21
N ASN A 170 17.36 -4.91 12.07
CA ASN A 170 17.80 -4.64 13.45
C ASN A 170 19.32 -4.47 13.61
N ASP A 171 20.14 -4.99 12.69
CA ASP A 171 21.59 -5.15 12.91
C ASP A 171 22.46 -3.88 12.80
N SER A 172 21.96 -2.74 12.31
CA SER A 172 22.80 -1.52 12.22
C SER A 172 22.78 -0.61 13.47
N ALA A 173 22.37 -1.13 14.63
CA ALA A 173 22.58 -0.47 15.93
C ALA A 173 23.97 -0.76 16.54
N ALA A 174 24.81 -1.56 15.87
CA ALA A 174 26.11 -2.00 16.37
C ALA A 174 27.26 -1.67 15.41
N THR A 175 27.56 -0.38 15.22
CA THR A 175 28.89 0.12 14.82
C THR A 175 29.05 1.56 15.28
#